data_AF-A0A4S4BJN0-F1
#
_entry.id   AF-A0A4S4BJN0-F1
#
_cell.length_a   1.000
_cell.length_b   1.000
_cell.length_c   1.000
_cell.angle_alpha   90.00
_cell.angle_beta   90.00
_cell.angle_gamma   90.00
#
_symmetry.space_group_name_H-M   'P 1'
#
loop_
_entity.id
_entity.type
_entity.pdbx_description
1 polymer ?
#
loop_
_entity_poly.entity_id
_entity_poly.type
_entity_poly.pdbx_seq_one_letter_code
_entity_poly.pdbx_strand_id
1 'polypeptide(L)'
;MRIFGLLLPAYWKGTTVRIADPASARGKEAELLFRHLDAKEQYKRSVYVSPKRGATGRIVSLMKYKSPEGSPFIYYGVLVKDVLYALEESRLAKV
;
A
#
# COMPACT_ATOMS: atom_id res chain seq x y z
N MET A 1 -3.89 6.50 10.56
CA MET A 1 -4.02 7.37 11.77
C MET A 1 -5.21 6.91 12.61
N ARG A 2 -5.19 6.97 13.95
CA ARG A 2 -6.34 6.61 14.79
C ARG A 2 -7.01 7.87 15.35
N ILE A 3 -8.28 8.08 15.05
CA ILE A 3 -9.11 9.17 15.61
C ILE A 3 -10.33 8.51 16.27
N PHE A 4 -10.56 8.76 17.56
CA PHE A 4 -11.64 8.12 18.35
C PHE A 4 -11.71 6.58 18.20
N GLY A 5 -10.56 5.91 18.14
CA GLY A 5 -10.48 4.44 17.96
C GLY A 5 -10.71 3.96 16.52
N LEU A 6 -11.10 4.83 15.59
CA LEU A 6 -11.26 4.52 14.18
C LEU A 6 -9.93 4.69 13.44
N LEU A 7 -9.50 3.63 12.75
CA LEU A 7 -8.36 3.69 11.84
C LEU A 7 -8.78 4.37 10.54
N LEU A 8 -8.31 5.59 10.33
CA LEU A 8 -8.56 6.41 9.15
C LEU A 8 -7.32 6.47 8.26
N PRO A 9 -7.51 6.40 6.92
CA PRO A 9 -6.42 6.56 5.96
C PRO A 9 -5.86 7.98 6.03
N ALA A 10 -4.55 8.09 6.10
CA ALA A 10 -3.81 9.35 6.03
C ALA A 10 -3.77 9.93 4.61
N TYR A 11 -3.96 9.07 3.60
CA TYR A 11 -3.84 9.44 2.20
C TYR A 11 -5.05 8.98 1.39
N TRP A 12 -5.43 9.77 0.38
CA TRP A 12 -6.57 9.46 -0.47
C TRP A 12 -6.09 8.93 -1.82
N LYS A 13 -7.01 8.29 -2.55
CA LYS A 13 -6.74 7.90 -3.95
C LYS A 13 -6.39 9.15 -4.76
N GLY A 14 -5.33 9.04 -5.55
CA GLY A 14 -4.79 10.11 -6.35
C GLY A 14 -3.64 10.88 -5.68
N THR A 15 -3.46 10.75 -4.37
CA THR A 15 -2.36 11.39 -3.64
C THR A 15 -1.01 10.84 -4.07
N THR A 16 -0.06 11.75 -4.29
CA THR A 16 1.35 11.41 -4.51
C THR A 16 2.05 11.25 -3.18
N VAL A 17 2.77 10.14 -3.01
CA VAL A 17 3.49 9.80 -1.78
C VAL A 17 4.93 9.41 -2.09
N ARG A 18 5.81 9.62 -1.12
CA ARG A 18 7.19 9.16 -1.15
C ARG A 18 7.31 7.87 -0.34
N ILE A 19 8.07 6.91 -0.84
CA ILE A 19 8.35 5.66 -0.13
C ILE A 19 9.40 5.93 0.94
N ALA A 20 9.00 5.92 2.21
CA ALA A 20 9.89 6.13 3.34
C ALA A 20 10.64 4.84 3.71
N ASP A 21 9.96 3.69 3.61
CA ASP A 21 10.51 2.35 3.82
C ASP A 21 10.18 1.46 2.60
N PRO A 22 11.19 0.87 1.93
CA PRO A 22 10.97 0.00 0.78
C PRO A 22 10.31 -1.34 1.13
N ALA A 23 10.24 -1.72 2.40
CA ALA A 23 9.60 -2.96 2.80
C ALA A 23 8.16 -3.01 2.25
N SER A 24 7.82 -4.07 1.56
CA SER A 24 6.49 -4.33 0.99
C SER A 24 5.98 -5.66 1.51
N ALA A 25 4.67 -5.87 1.45
CA ALA A 25 4.13 -7.21 1.62
C ALA A 25 4.73 -8.14 0.54
N ARG A 26 4.94 -9.41 0.85
CA ARG A 26 5.55 -10.39 -0.07
C ARG A 26 4.79 -11.72 -0.08
N GLY A 27 5.04 -12.50 -1.14
CA GLY A 27 4.46 -13.82 -1.33
C GLY A 27 2.93 -13.83 -1.24
N LYS A 28 2.39 -14.82 -0.52
CA LYS A 28 0.94 -15.05 -0.39
C LYS A 28 0.17 -13.88 0.21
N GLU A 29 0.79 -13.11 1.11
CA GLU A 29 0.14 -11.92 1.68
C GLU A 29 -0.05 -10.85 0.61
N ALA A 30 1.00 -10.55 -0.16
CA ALA A 30 0.91 -9.59 -1.25
C ALA A 30 -0.12 -9.97 -2.31
N GLU A 31 -0.23 -11.25 -2.67
CA GLU A 31 -1.29 -11.72 -3.58
C GLU A 31 -2.70 -11.43 -3.05
N LEU A 32 -2.95 -11.67 -1.76
CA LEU A 32 -4.23 -11.36 -1.13
C LEU A 32 -4.52 -9.86 -1.12
N LEU A 33 -3.51 -9.04 -0.85
CA LEU A 33 -3.63 -7.58 -0.90
C LEU A 33 -3.96 -7.13 -2.32
N PHE A 34 -3.27 -7.65 -3.34
CA PHE A 34 -3.48 -7.26 -4.74
C PHE A 34 -4.85 -7.62 -5.29
N ARG A 35 -5.47 -8.73 -4.82
CA ARG A 35 -6.87 -9.05 -5.17
C ARG A 35 -7.85 -7.92 -4.80
N HIS A 36 -7.54 -7.15 -3.77
CA HIS A 36 -8.36 -6.03 -3.32
C HIS A 36 -7.89 -4.70 -3.90
N LEU A 37 -6.57 -4.47 -3.87
CA LEU A 37 -5.95 -3.22 -4.33
C LEU A 37 -6.03 -3.05 -5.85
N ASP A 38 -6.17 -4.13 -6.61
CA ASP A 38 -6.20 -4.11 -8.06
C ASP A 38 -7.13 -5.20 -8.63
N ALA A 39 -8.39 -5.27 -8.20
CA ALA A 39 -9.31 -6.35 -8.60
C ALA A 39 -9.47 -6.57 -10.12
N LYS A 40 -9.13 -5.57 -10.95
CA LYS A 40 -9.19 -5.64 -12.43
C LYS A 40 -7.89 -6.09 -13.09
N GLU A 41 -6.83 -6.30 -12.32
CA GLU A 41 -5.50 -6.70 -12.81
C GLU A 41 -4.93 -5.73 -13.84
N GLN A 42 -5.18 -4.43 -13.66
CA GLN A 42 -4.85 -3.42 -14.67
C GLN A 42 -3.39 -2.95 -14.59
N TYR A 43 -2.66 -3.30 -13.52
CA TYR A 43 -1.28 -2.88 -13.31
C TYR A 43 -0.31 -4.06 -13.27
N LYS A 44 0.95 -3.82 -13.66
CA LYS A 44 2.01 -4.80 -13.41
C LYS A 44 2.25 -4.87 -11.91
N ARG A 45 2.11 -6.04 -11.32
CA ARG A 45 2.33 -6.24 -9.88
C ARG A 45 3.68 -6.90 -9.66
N SER A 46 4.36 -6.56 -8.57
CA SER A 46 5.50 -7.34 -8.11
C SER A 46 5.29 -7.81 -6.69
N VAL A 47 5.30 -9.13 -6.52
CA VAL A 47 5.06 -9.83 -5.25
C VAL A 47 6.36 -10.02 -4.45
N TYR A 48 7.51 -9.87 -5.11
CA TYR A 48 8.83 -10.11 -4.52
C TYR A 48 9.76 -8.91 -4.58
N VAL A 49 9.51 -7.97 -5.49
CA VAL A 49 10.34 -6.78 -5.64
C VAL A 49 9.80 -5.68 -4.73
N SER A 50 10.71 -5.06 -4.01
CA SER A 50 10.42 -3.88 -3.20
C SER A 50 10.75 -2.61 -3.99
N PRO A 51 9.95 -1.54 -3.86
CA PRO A 51 10.25 -0.29 -4.54
C PRO A 51 11.47 0.39 -3.89
N LYS A 52 12.14 1.29 -4.62
CA LYS A 52 13.30 1.99 -4.07
C LYS A 52 12.88 2.97 -2.98
N ARG A 53 13.68 3.05 -1.91
CA ARG A 53 13.53 4.09 -0.89
C ARG A 53 13.61 5.47 -1.55
N GLY A 54 12.72 6.36 -1.14
CA GLY A 54 12.62 7.71 -1.66
C GLY A 54 11.96 7.82 -3.04
N ALA A 55 11.58 6.71 -3.68
CA ALA A 55 10.81 6.76 -4.91
C ALA A 55 9.43 7.37 -4.66
N THR A 56 8.93 8.07 -5.67
CA THR A 56 7.62 8.71 -5.64
C THR A 56 6.62 7.84 -6.39
N GLY A 57 5.46 7.62 -5.78
CA GLY A 57 4.37 6.87 -6.38
C GLY A 57 3.02 7.53 -6.14
N ARG A 58 2.02 7.11 -6.91
CA ARG A 58 0.65 7.60 -6.78
C ARG A 58 -0.23 6.52 -6.14
N ILE A 59 -1.03 6.90 -5.16
CA ILE A 59 -2.02 6.00 -4.57
C ILE A 59 -3.15 5.79 -5.56
N VAL A 60 -3.37 4.54 -5.96
CA VAL A 60 -4.47 4.17 -6.88
C VAL A 60 -5.59 3.43 -6.16
N SER A 61 -5.30 2.87 -5.00
CA SER A 61 -6.25 2.12 -4.17
C SER A 61 -5.78 2.06 -2.72
N LEU A 62 -6.72 1.73 -1.82
CA LEU A 62 -6.46 1.54 -0.41
C LEU A 62 -7.34 0.42 0.12
N MET A 63 -6.86 -0.29 1.14
CA MET A 63 -7.61 -1.31 1.85
C MET A 63 -7.30 -1.27 3.35
N LYS A 64 -8.31 -1.61 4.15
CA LYS A 64 -8.12 -1.90 5.57
C LYS A 64 -7.89 -3.40 5.70
N TYR A 65 -6.75 -3.77 6.26
CA TYR A 65 -6.39 -5.15 6.55
C TYR A 65 -6.45 -5.37 8.06
N LYS A 66 -6.89 -6.55 8.50
CA LYS A 66 -6.81 -6.94 9.91
C LYS A 66 -5.90 -8.16 9.98
N SER A 67 -4.80 -8.05 10.71
CA SER A 67 -3.90 -9.19 10.89
C SER A 67 -4.61 -10.32 11.65
N PRO A 68 -4.08 -11.56 11.59
CA PRO A 68 -4.60 -12.68 12.38
C PRO A 68 -4.65 -12.38 13.89
N GLU A 69 -3.72 -11.56 14.39
CA GLU A 69 -3.64 -11.09 15.78
C GLU A 69 -4.69 -10.02 16.13
N GLY A 70 -5.47 -9.59 15.14
CA GLY A 70 -6.57 -8.64 15.31
C GLY A 70 -6.18 -7.17 15.13
N SER A 71 -4.91 -6.87 14.84
CA SER A 71 -4.42 -5.51 14.64
C SER A 71 -4.85 -4.96 13.27
N PRO A 72 -5.52 -3.80 13.19
CA PRO A 72 -5.89 -3.21 11.92
C PRO A 72 -4.74 -2.39 11.31
N PHE A 73 -4.51 -2.58 10.03
CA PHE A 73 -3.51 -1.89 9.20
C PHE A 73 -4.20 -1.27 7.98
N ILE A 74 -3.62 -0.20 7.44
CA ILE A 74 -4.03 0.35 6.15
C ILE A 74 -2.94 0.06 5.14
N TYR A 75 -3.32 -0.62 4.08
CA TYR A 75 -2.46 -0.87 2.93
C TYR A 75 -2.92 -0.02 1.76
N TYR A 76 -1.96 0.50 1.01
CA TYR A 76 -2.16 1.28 -0.19
C TYR A 76 -1.58 0.55 -1.39
N GLY A 77 -2.32 0.59 -2.50
CA GLY A 77 -1.78 0.31 -3.82
C GLY A 77 -1.06 1.55 -4.32
N VAL A 78 0.27 1.52 -4.27
CA VAL A 78 1.11 2.64 -4.71
C VAL A 78 1.71 2.28 -6.06
N LEU A 79 1.31 3.04 -7.07
CA LEU A 79 1.81 2.91 -8.44
C LEU A 79 3.10 3.73 -8.58
N VAL A 80 4.21 3.04 -8.80
CA VAL A 80 5.51 3.66 -9.07
C VAL A 80 5.88 3.34 -10.52
N LYS A 81 5.87 4.37 -11.38
CA LYS A 81 5.90 4.19 -12.84
C LYS A 81 4.74 3.29 -13.28
N ASP A 82 5.03 2.07 -13.73
CA ASP A 82 4.03 1.11 -14.21
C ASP A 82 3.84 -0.10 -13.27
N VAL A 83 4.51 -0.10 -12.11
CA VAL A 83 4.49 -1.22 -11.17
C VAL A 83 3.70 -0.84 -9.91
N LEU A 84 2.72 -1.66 -9.58
CA LEU A 84 1.91 -1.54 -8.38
C LEU A 84 2.57 -2.28 -7.22
N TYR A 85 2.72 -1.57 -6.11
CA TYR A 85 3.22 -2.11 -4.85
C TYR A 85 2.14 -2.02 -3.78
N ALA A 86 2.03 -3.05 -2.96
CA ALA A 86 1.21 -3.03 -1.75
C ALA A 86 2.07 -2.57 -0.56
N LEU A 87 1.83 -1.34 -0.09
CA LEU A 87 2.60 -0.71 0.97
C LEU A 87 1.70 -0.32 2.14
N GLU A 88 2.15 -0.63 3.35
CA GLU A 88 1.48 -0.18 4.57
C GLU A 88 1.62 1.35 4.73
N GLU A 89 0.61 2.00 5.30
CA GLU A 89 0.57 3.45 5.55
C GLU A 89 1.85 3.99 6.24
N SER A 90 2.36 3.27 7.23
CA SER A 90 3.54 3.65 8.02
C SER A 90 4.82 3.76 7.20
N ARG A 91 4.84 3.16 6.00
CA ARG A 91 6.00 3.12 5.09
C ARG A 91 5.99 4.24 4.06
N LEU A 92 4.99 5.11 4.12
CA LEU A 92 4.77 6.22 3.20
C LEU A 92 4.97 7.56 3.91
N ALA A 93 5.58 8.50 3.21
CA ALA A 93 5.69 9.90 3.61
C ALA A 93 4.96 10.81 2.60
N LYS A 94 4.53 11.98 3.09
CA LYS A 94 4.10 13.07 2.20
C LYS A 94 5.30 13.55 1.37
N VAL A 95 5.03 13.86 0.10
CA VAL A 95 5.96 14.59 -0.76
C VAL A 95 5.96 16.06 -0.35
#